data_AF-A0AAD0W424-F1
#
_entry.id   AF-A0AAD0W424-F1
#
_cell.length_a   1.000
_cell.length_b   1.000
_cell.length_c   1.000
_cell.angle_alpha   90.00
_cell.angle_beta   90.00
_cell.angle_gamma   90.00
#
_symmetry.space_group_name_H-M   'P 1'
#
loop_
_entity.id
_entity.type
_entity.pdbx_description
1 polymer ?
#
loop_
_entity_poly.entity_id
_entity_poly.type
_entity_poly.pdbx_seq_one_letter_code
_entity_poly.pdbx_strand_id
1 'polypeptide(L)'
;MNIYYDNNKGMSIAGNFWLVHPQTGEQWNKESVAQFIAETQLETEENSEVEYLKQQVITRIKQLAYSKLQSEQWRVERAKERELSERLNGNEESAATERANLLDILQQREVVREKSGELEAAVLSLTTQAELLQFVIAF
;
A
#
# COMPACT_ATOMS: atom_id res chain seq x y z
N MET A 1 18.47 -2.04 -14.89
CA MET A 1 18.36 -2.73 -16.19
C MET A 1 19.29 -2.01 -17.15
N ASN A 2 20.37 -2.62 -17.65
CA ASN A 2 21.32 -1.91 -18.52
C ASN A 2 20.85 -1.97 -19.97
N ILE A 3 20.08 -0.95 -20.36
CA ILE A 3 19.70 -0.70 -21.74
C ILE A 3 20.80 0.13 -22.38
N TYR A 4 21.46 -0.44 -23.39
CA TYR A 4 22.51 0.24 -24.13
C TYR A 4 22.66 -0.37 -25.51
N TYR A 5 23.20 0.41 -26.44
CA TYR A 5 23.39 -0.01 -27.82
C TYR A 5 24.84 -0.42 -28.07
N ASP A 6 25.03 -1.56 -28.74
CA ASP A 6 26.31 -2.06 -29.21
C ASP A 6 26.29 -2.16 -30.75
N ASN A 7 27.26 -1.54 -31.42
CA ASN A 7 27.30 -1.49 -32.89
C ASN A 7 27.38 -2.88 -33.56
N ASN A 8 27.88 -3.90 -32.87
CA ASN A 8 28.07 -5.25 -33.41
C ASN A 8 26.94 -6.21 -33.02
N LYS A 9 26.25 -5.94 -31.91
CA LYS A 9 25.24 -6.84 -31.33
C LYS A 9 23.82 -6.27 -31.35
N GLY A 10 23.66 -4.98 -31.64
CA GLY A 10 22.38 -4.28 -31.56
C GLY A 10 22.06 -3.79 -30.16
N MET A 11 20.76 -3.70 -29.84
CA MET A 11 20.28 -3.13 -28.59
C MET A 11 20.21 -4.16 -27.46
N SER A 12 20.83 -3.89 -26.32
CA SER A 12 20.69 -4.70 -25.10
C SER A 12 19.40 -4.32 -24.37
N ILE A 13 18.45 -5.25 -24.23
CA ILE A 13 17.18 -5.10 -23.53
C ILE A 13 17.00 -6.30 -22.61
N ALA A 14 16.79 -6.06 -21.31
CA ALA A 14 16.63 -7.13 -20.31
C ALA A 14 17.77 -8.18 -20.29
N GLY A 15 18.99 -7.80 -20.70
CA GLY A 15 20.13 -8.71 -20.78
C GLY A 15 20.24 -9.52 -22.09
N ASN A 16 19.33 -9.30 -23.04
CA ASN A 16 19.35 -9.91 -24.36
C ASN A 16 19.62 -8.87 -25.45
N PHE A 17 20.30 -9.29 -26.52
CA PHE A 17 20.59 -8.42 -27.67
C PHE A 17 19.56 -8.58 -28.76
N TRP A 18 19.08 -7.44 -29.27
CA TRP A 18 18.09 -7.34 -30.33
C TRP A 18 18.67 -6.56 -31.51
N LEU A 19 18.69 -7.18 -32.69
CA LEU A 19 19.17 -6.54 -33.92
C LEU A 19 18.11 -5.65 -34.59
N VAL A 20 16.84 -5.84 -34.21
CA VAL A 20 15.70 -5.08 -34.70
C VAL A 20 14.92 -4.48 -33.55
N HIS A 21 14.27 -3.36 -33.82
CA HIS A 21 13.44 -2.64 -32.90
C HIS A 21 12.19 -3.47 -32.56
N PRO A 22 11.89 -3.74 -31.29
CA PRO A 22 10.78 -4.63 -30.91
C PRO A 22 9.40 -4.05 -31.25
N GLN A 23 9.24 -2.73 -31.25
CA GLN A 23 7.96 -2.06 -31.55
C GLN A 23 7.72 -1.85 -33.06
N THR A 24 8.75 -1.48 -33.83
CA THR A 24 8.60 -1.14 -35.27
C THR A 24 9.00 -2.28 -36.19
N GLY A 25 9.78 -3.25 -35.71
CA GLY A 25 10.32 -4.35 -36.51
C GLY A 25 11.47 -3.95 -37.44
N GLU A 26 11.89 -2.69 -37.44
CA GLU A 26 12.96 -2.18 -38.29
C GLU A 26 14.34 -2.35 -37.66
N GLN A 27 15.41 -2.24 -38.46
CA GLN A 27 16.78 -2.23 -37.91
C GLN A 27 17.01 -0.98 -37.05
N TRP A 28 17.79 -1.15 -35.98
CA TRP A 28 18.19 -0.03 -35.14
C TRP A 28 18.98 1.00 -35.94
N ASN A 29 18.61 2.26 -35.78
CA ASN A 29 19.35 3.40 -36.29
C ASN A 29 19.65 4.36 -35.11
N LYS A 30 20.50 5.38 -35.34
CA LYS A 30 20.91 6.28 -34.26
C LYS A 30 19.75 7.01 -33.60
N GLU A 31 18.71 7.34 -34.37
CA GLU A 31 17.54 8.06 -33.88
C GLU A 31 16.61 7.14 -33.09
N SER A 32 16.28 5.95 -33.62
CA SER A 32 15.41 4.98 -32.96
C SER A 32 16.03 4.40 -31.69
N VAL A 33 17.35 4.24 -31.65
CA VAL A 33 18.08 3.89 -30.41
C VAL A 33 17.93 4.97 -29.36
N ALA A 34 18.17 6.24 -29.73
CA ALA A 34 18.09 7.35 -28.79
C ALA A 34 16.66 7.54 -28.25
N GLN A 35 15.66 7.46 -29.13
CA GLN A 35 14.24 7.51 -28.77
C GLN A 35 13.87 6.37 -27.81
N PHE A 36 14.19 5.13 -28.15
CA PHE A 36 13.87 3.98 -27.31
C PHE A 36 14.51 4.07 -25.92
N ILE A 37 15.78 4.47 -25.83
CA ILE A 37 16.46 4.67 -24.53
C ILE A 37 15.73 5.72 -23.70
N ALA A 38 15.42 6.88 -24.31
CA ALA A 38 14.75 7.98 -23.62
C ALA A 38 13.35 7.58 -23.14
N GLU A 39 12.56 6.93 -24.00
CA GLU A 39 11.23 6.43 -23.66
C GLU A 39 11.29 5.42 -22.51
N THR A 40 12.21 4.44 -22.58
CA THR A 40 12.31 3.43 -21.53
C THR A 40 12.81 4.01 -20.20
N GLN A 41 13.67 5.04 -20.25
CA GLN A 41 14.10 5.77 -19.05
C GLN A 41 12.93 6.51 -18.41
N LEU A 42 12.14 7.24 -19.21
CA LEU A 42 10.94 7.93 -18.74
C LEU A 42 9.92 6.96 -18.12
N GLU A 43 9.63 5.83 -18.77
CA GLU A 43 8.74 4.80 -18.21
C GLU A 43 9.26 4.23 -16.88
N THR A 44 10.58 4.08 -16.73
CA THR A 44 11.19 3.59 -15.49
C THR A 44 11.06 4.63 -14.37
N GLU A 45 11.29 5.91 -14.68
CA GLU A 45 11.14 7.01 -13.74
C GLU A 45 9.68 7.16 -13.28
N GLU A 46 8.71 7.17 -14.21
CA GLU A 46 7.28 7.24 -13.89
C GLU A 46 6.83 6.06 -13.01
N ASN A 47 7.25 4.83 -13.34
CA ASN A 47 6.94 3.67 -12.50
C ASN A 47 7.54 3.79 -11.10
N SER A 48 8.77 4.30 -10.99
CA SER A 48 9.42 4.51 -9.70
C SER A 48 8.70 5.56 -8.84
N GLU A 49 8.18 6.62 -9.47
CA GLU A 49 7.40 7.66 -8.78
C GLU A 49 6.04 7.12 -8.30
N VAL A 50 5.35 6.32 -9.13
CA VAL A 50 4.10 5.65 -8.77
C VAL A 50 4.32 4.71 -7.58
N GLU A 51 5.37 3.88 -7.60
CA GLU A 51 5.70 3.00 -6.48
C GLU A 51 6.02 3.76 -5.19
N TYR A 52 6.77 4.86 -5.30
CA TYR A 52 7.06 5.74 -4.17
C TYR A 52 5.78 6.34 -3.56
N LEU A 53 4.87 6.84 -4.40
CA LEU A 53 3.59 7.38 -3.96
C LEU A 53 2.69 6.33 -3.32
N LYS A 54 2.66 5.09 -3.84
CA LYS A 54 1.96 3.97 -3.18
C LYS A 54 2.44 3.78 -1.74
N GLN A 55 3.75 3.75 -1.55
CA GLN A 55 4.34 3.58 -0.21
C GLN A 55 3.98 4.74 0.73
N GLN A 56 3.97 5.98 0.23
CA GLN A 56 3.54 7.16 1.00
C GLN A 56 2.07 7.04 1.45
N VAL A 57 1.16 6.70 0.53
CA VAL A 57 -0.27 6.56 0.84
C VAL A 57 -0.51 5.41 1.81
N ILE A 58 0.11 4.24 1.59
CA ILE A 58 0.03 3.08 2.52
C ILE A 58 0.54 3.47 3.91
N THR A 59 1.66 4.18 3.99
CA THR A 59 2.20 4.65 5.27
C THR A 59 1.21 5.58 5.96
N ARG A 60 0.56 6.46 5.20
CA ARG A 60 -0.46 7.38 5.74
C ARG A 60 -1.70 6.63 6.25
N ILE A 61 -2.18 5.61 5.53
CA ILE A 61 -3.28 4.74 5.97
C ILE A 61 -2.94 4.11 7.32
N LYS A 62 -1.76 3.49 7.44
CA LYS A 62 -1.30 2.85 8.69
C LYS A 62 -1.21 3.83 9.85
N GLN A 63 -0.66 5.01 9.62
CA GLN A 63 -0.56 6.05 10.65
C GLN A 63 -1.94 6.50 11.14
N LEU A 64 -2.90 6.67 10.24
CA LEU A 64 -4.27 7.08 10.58
C LEU A 64 -5.01 5.97 11.33
N ALA A 65 -4.93 4.72 10.86
CA ALA A 65 -5.49 3.56 11.56
C ALA A 65 -4.91 3.44 12.98
N TYR A 66 -3.57 3.52 13.10
CA TYR A 66 -2.88 3.47 14.38
C TYR A 66 -3.32 4.61 15.30
N SER A 67 -3.39 5.84 14.79
CA SER A 67 -3.83 7.00 15.57
C SER A 67 -5.26 6.84 16.09
N LYS A 68 -6.19 6.37 15.24
CA LYS A 68 -7.58 6.08 15.64
C LYS A 68 -7.62 5.02 16.75
N LEU A 69 -6.96 3.88 16.53
CA LEU A 69 -6.86 2.81 17.53
C LEU A 69 -6.21 3.28 18.84
N GLN A 70 -5.18 4.09 18.77
CA GLN A 70 -4.51 4.61 19.96
C GLN A 70 -5.40 5.59 20.73
N SER A 71 -6.15 6.44 20.03
CA SER A 71 -7.08 7.39 20.65
C SER A 71 -8.23 6.72 21.40
N GLU A 72 -8.56 5.48 21.03
CA GLU A 72 -9.63 4.68 21.65
C GLU A 72 -9.11 3.66 22.68
N GLN A 73 -7.80 3.58 22.88
CA GLN A 73 -7.17 2.60 23.77
C GLN A 73 -7.70 2.70 25.21
N TRP A 74 -7.94 3.92 25.70
CA TRP A 74 -8.50 4.15 27.04
C TRP A 74 -9.88 3.51 27.23
N ARG A 75 -10.68 3.35 26.16
CA ARG A 75 -12.00 2.70 26.23
C ARG A 75 -11.85 1.22 26.53
N VAL A 76 -10.86 0.58 25.90
CA VAL A 76 -10.52 -0.83 26.13
C VAL A 76 -10.04 -1.03 27.57
N GLU A 77 -9.15 -0.17 28.04
CA GLU A 77 -8.63 -0.23 29.42
C GLU A 77 -9.75 -0.08 30.44
N ARG A 78 -10.61 0.94 30.27
CA ARG A 78 -11.75 1.16 31.15
C ARG A 78 -12.77 0.01 31.13
N ALA A 79 -13.02 -0.61 29.98
CA ALA A 79 -13.91 -1.76 29.89
C ALA A 79 -13.32 -3.01 30.57
N LYS A 80 -12.00 -3.24 30.43
CA LYS A 80 -11.28 -4.30 31.15
C LYS A 80 -11.32 -4.10 32.67
N GLU A 81 -11.11 -2.87 33.13
CA GLU A 81 -11.20 -2.54 34.56
C GLU A 81 -12.59 -2.83 35.13
N ARG A 82 -13.67 -2.50 34.40
CA ARG A 82 -15.04 -2.78 34.82
C ARG A 82 -15.35 -4.27 34.89
N GLU A 83 -15.01 -5.03 33.86
CA GLU A 83 -15.19 -6.49 33.86
C GLU A 83 -14.44 -7.15 35.02
N LEU A 84 -13.20 -6.71 35.27
CA LEU A 84 -12.39 -7.21 36.37
C LEU A 84 -13.00 -6.85 37.73
N SER A 85 -13.49 -5.62 37.90
CA SER A 85 -14.14 -5.16 39.12
C SER A 85 -15.37 -6.01 39.47
N GLU A 86 -16.28 -6.22 38.52
CA GLU A 86 -17.47 -7.04 38.75
C GLU A 86 -17.12 -8.50 39.07
N ARG A 87 -16.11 -9.04 38.40
CA ARG A 87 -15.61 -10.39 38.66
C ARG A 87 -15.01 -10.52 40.07
N LEU A 88 -14.24 -9.52 40.53
CA LEU A 88 -13.67 -9.50 41.87
C LEU A 88 -14.74 -9.32 42.96
N ASN A 89 -15.83 -8.62 42.65
CA ASN A 89 -17.00 -8.48 43.53
C ASN A 89 -17.88 -9.75 43.59
N GLY A 90 -17.55 -10.79 42.80
CA GLY A 90 -18.33 -12.03 42.75
C GLY A 90 -19.66 -11.91 42.01
N ASN A 91 -19.87 -10.84 41.26
CA ASN A 91 -21.10 -10.61 40.50
C ASN A 91 -20.94 -11.12 39.07
N GLU A 92 -21.16 -12.43 38.87
CA GLU A 92 -20.93 -13.09 37.58
C GLU A 92 -21.82 -12.57 36.45
N GLU A 93 -23.06 -12.15 36.75
CA GLU A 93 -24.00 -11.64 35.75
C GLU A 93 -23.58 -10.25 35.23
N SER A 94 -23.21 -9.34 36.12
CA SER A 94 -22.64 -8.05 35.72
C SER A 94 -21.29 -8.21 35.02
N ALA A 95 -20.44 -9.14 35.47
CA ALA A 95 -19.17 -9.42 34.81
C ALA A 95 -19.37 -9.95 33.37
N ALA A 96 -20.37 -10.79 33.14
CA ALA A 96 -20.73 -11.25 31.79
C ALA A 96 -21.21 -10.09 30.90
N THR A 97 -21.98 -9.15 31.47
CA THR A 97 -22.45 -7.95 30.76
C THR A 97 -21.28 -7.04 30.36
N GLU A 98 -20.36 -6.75 31.28
CA GLU A 98 -19.18 -5.92 30.98
C GLU A 98 -18.20 -6.63 30.02
N ARG A 99 -18.14 -7.96 30.05
CA ARG A 99 -17.39 -8.73 29.05
C ARG A 99 -17.98 -8.58 27.65
N ALA A 100 -19.30 -8.63 27.51
CA ALA A 100 -19.95 -8.39 26.23
C ALA A 100 -19.63 -6.98 25.70
N ASN A 101 -19.70 -5.96 26.56
CA ASN A 101 -19.31 -4.59 26.21
C ASN A 101 -17.84 -4.51 25.75
N LEU A 102 -16.93 -5.20 26.44
CA LEU A 102 -15.52 -5.25 26.05
C LEU A 102 -15.34 -5.89 24.66
N LEU A 103 -16.06 -6.98 24.38
CA LEU A 103 -16.01 -7.64 23.07
C LEU A 103 -16.50 -6.73 21.96
N ASP A 104 -17.58 -5.97 22.17
CA ASP A 104 -18.09 -5.01 21.19
C ASP A 104 -17.06 -3.92 20.88
N ILE A 105 -16.37 -3.40 21.89
CA ILE A 105 -15.29 -2.42 21.70
C ILE A 105 -14.14 -3.04 20.90
N LEU A 106 -13.75 -4.28 21.21
CA LEU A 106 -12.69 -4.97 20.48
C LEU A 106 -13.09 -5.24 19.02
N GLN A 107 -14.35 -5.56 18.77
CA GLN A 107 -14.86 -5.78 17.42
C GLN A 107 -14.88 -4.49 16.60
N GLN A 108 -15.26 -3.35 17.19
CA GLN A 108 -15.14 -2.04 16.55
C GLN A 108 -13.69 -1.72 16.15
N ARG A 109 -12.72 -2.10 16.99
CA ARG A 109 -11.29 -1.92 16.68
C ARG A 109 -10.82 -2.83 15.55
N GLU A 110 -11.35 -4.05 15.48
CA GLU A 110 -11.02 -4.98 14.40
C GLU A 110 -11.55 -4.46 13.07
N VAL A 111 -12.75 -3.88 13.02
CA VAL A 111 -13.28 -3.20 11.82
C VAL A 111 -12.32 -2.12 11.29
N VAL A 112 -11.68 -1.35 12.18
CA VAL A 112 -10.69 -0.34 11.76
C VAL A 112 -9.43 -1.00 11.16
N ARG A 113 -8.99 -2.13 11.70
CA ARG A 113 -7.84 -2.89 11.18
C ARG A 113 -8.14 -3.51 9.82
N GLU A 114 -9.29 -4.16 9.69
CA GLU A 114 -9.77 -4.71 8.43
C GLU A 114 -9.88 -3.60 7.38
N LYS A 115 -10.47 -2.45 7.73
CA LYS A 115 -10.57 -1.29 6.82
C LYS A 115 -9.20 -0.76 6.40
N SER A 116 -8.22 -0.73 7.30
CA SER A 116 -6.83 -0.39 6.95
C SER A 116 -6.29 -1.34 5.88
N GLY A 117 -6.48 -2.65 6.08
CA GLY A 117 -6.05 -3.68 5.11
C GLY A 117 -6.73 -3.55 3.75
N GLU A 118 -8.04 -3.27 3.73
CA GLU A 118 -8.79 -3.01 2.49
C GLU A 118 -8.25 -1.79 1.73
N LEU A 119 -7.99 -0.70 2.44
CA LEU A 119 -7.45 0.52 1.84
C LEU A 119 -6.03 0.30 1.30
N GLU A 120 -5.19 -0.45 2.01
CA GLU A 120 -3.85 -0.82 1.53
C GLU A 120 -3.93 -1.66 0.25
N ALA A 121 -4.82 -2.64 0.20
CA ALA A 121 -5.04 -3.46 -1.00
C ALA A 121 -5.57 -2.61 -2.17
N ALA A 122 -6.47 -1.66 -1.91
CA ALA A 122 -6.97 -0.74 -2.93
C ALA A 122 -5.83 0.11 -3.53
N VAL A 123 -4.95 0.67 -2.69
CA VAL A 123 -3.79 1.46 -3.15
C VAL A 123 -2.83 0.63 -4.01
N LEU A 124 -2.60 -0.63 -3.63
CA LEU A 124 -1.73 -1.52 -4.41
C LEU A 124 -2.27 -1.77 -5.83
N SER A 125 -3.60 -1.78 -6.00
CA SER A 125 -4.26 -1.99 -7.29
C SER A 125 -4.21 -0.78 -8.25
N LEU A 126 -3.92 0.42 -7.75
CA LEU A 126 -3.82 1.63 -8.57
C LEU A 126 -2.57 1.59 -9.44
N THR A 127 -2.61 2.13 -10.66
CA THR A 127 -1.46 2.06 -11.59
C THR A 127 -0.95 3.44 -11.98
N THR A 128 -1.71 4.50 -11.70
CA THR A 128 -1.34 5.85 -12.10
C THR A 128 -1.12 6.78 -10.92
N GLN A 129 -0.29 7.80 -11.13
CA GLN A 129 -0.07 8.88 -10.15
C GLN A 129 -1.36 9.65 -9.84
N ALA A 130 -2.18 9.94 -10.86
CA ALA A 130 -3.42 10.69 -10.69
C ALA A 130 -4.41 9.99 -9.75
N GLU A 131 -4.56 8.66 -9.90
CA GLU A 131 -5.40 7.85 -9.00
C GLU A 131 -4.90 7.90 -7.56
N LEU A 132 -3.58 7.81 -7.34
CA LEU A 132 -2.97 7.86 -6.02
C LEU A 132 -3.16 9.21 -5.32
N LEU A 133 -3.04 10.32 -6.06
CA LEU A 133 -3.23 11.67 -5.53
C LEU A 133 -4.69 11.97 -5.18
N GLN A 134 -5.63 11.34 -5.88
CA GLN A 134 -7.07 11.48 -5.63
C GLN A 134 -7.61 10.46 -4.62
N PHE A 135 -6.78 9.52 -4.17
CA PHE A 135 -7.21 8.47 -3.25
C PHE A 135 -7.62 9.04 -1.89
N VAL A 136 -8.87 8.78 -1.50
CA VAL A 136 -9.44 9.25 -0.24
C VAL A 136 -9.31 8.15 0.83
N ILE A 137 -8.66 8.50 1.94
CA ILE A 137 -8.55 7.62 3.11
C ILE A 137 -9.71 7.93 4.07
N ALA A 138 -10.59 6.95 4.31
CA ALA A 138 -11.74 7.10 5.21
C ALA A 138 -11.87 5.89 6.16
N PHE A 139 -12.05 6.16 7.46
CA PHE A 139 -12.12 5.19 8.56
C PHE A 139 -13.35 5.35 9.44
#